data_AF-A0A397EWQ0-F1
#
_entry.id   AF-A0A397EWQ0-F1
#
_cell.length_a   1.000
_cell.length_b   1.000
_cell.length_c   1.000
_cell.angle_alpha   90.00
_cell.angle_beta   90.00
_cell.angle_gamma   90.00
#
_symmetry.space_group_name_H-M   'P 1'
#
loop_
_entity.id
_entity.type
_entity.pdbx_description
1 polymer ?
#
loop_
_entity_poly.entity_id
_entity_poly.type
_entity_poly.pdbx_seq_one_letter_code
_entity_poly.pdbx_strand_id
1 'polypeptide(L)'
;VLNAKEPKVVNGPEILDKFVGESERKIRELFDDARREQNDLGEASELHIIIFDEIDAICKARGSSRDGTGVGDSVVNQLLTQIDGVDSLNNVLVIGMTNRKVG
;
A
#
# COMPACT_ATOMS: atom_id res chain seq x y z
N VAL A 1 -6.35 9.28 -21.44
CA VAL A 1 -5.16 8.56 -20.92
C VAL A 1 -4.74 9.29 -19.66
N LEU A 2 -4.65 8.61 -18.52
CA LEU A 2 -4.12 9.24 -17.30
C LEU A 2 -2.62 9.51 -17.54
N ASN A 3 -2.17 10.73 -17.36
CA ASN A 3 -0.74 11.08 -17.47
C ASN A 3 -0.04 10.65 -16.17
N ALA A 4 0.24 9.35 -16.07
CA ALA A 4 0.74 8.70 -14.88
C ALA A 4 2.01 7.90 -15.20
N LYS A 5 2.82 7.67 -14.18
CA LYS A 5 3.94 6.72 -14.28
C LYS A 5 3.45 5.30 -14.51
N GLU A 6 4.36 4.45 -14.96
CA GLU A 6 4.09 3.03 -15.11
C GLU A 6 3.56 2.45 -13.78
N PRO A 7 2.38 1.80 -13.77
CA PRO A 7 1.78 1.31 -12.53
C PRO A 7 2.66 0.27 -11.83
N LYS A 8 2.84 0.41 -10.52
CA LYS A 8 3.49 -0.60 -9.68
C LYS A 8 2.45 -1.65 -9.27
N VAL A 9 2.62 -2.90 -9.70
CA VAL A 9 1.73 -4.02 -9.33
C VAL A 9 2.38 -4.84 -8.23
N VAL A 10 1.63 -5.11 -7.17
CA VAL A 10 2.08 -5.81 -5.97
C VAL A 10 1.05 -6.87 -5.58
N ASN A 11 1.50 -8.09 -5.32
CA ASN A 11 0.62 -9.15 -4.87
C ASN A 11 0.57 -9.21 -3.33
N GLY A 12 -0.63 -9.27 -2.76
CA GLY A 12 -0.89 -9.25 -1.31
C GLY A 12 -0.04 -10.25 -0.51
N PRO A 13 -0.03 -11.54 -0.87
CA PRO A 13 0.81 -12.55 -0.24
C PRO A 13 2.31 -12.26 -0.34
N GLU A 14 2.79 -11.62 -1.42
CA GLU A 14 4.22 -11.31 -1.60
C GLU A 14 4.74 -10.25 -0.61
N ILE A 15 3.82 -9.41 -0.11
CA ILE A 15 4.11 -8.48 0.97
C ILE A 15 4.18 -9.22 2.32
N LEU A 16 3.34 -10.23 2.54
CA LEU A 16 3.23 -10.96 3.82
C LEU A 16 4.21 -12.13 4.00
N ASP A 17 4.74 -12.70 2.91
CA ASP A 17 5.60 -13.90 2.95
C ASP A 17 6.98 -13.63 3.57
N LYS A 18 7.34 -12.37 3.78
CA LYS A 18 8.60 -11.96 4.42
C LYS A 18 8.33 -11.54 5.87
N PHE A 19 9.33 -11.67 6.74
CA PHE A 19 9.26 -11.24 8.14
C PHE A 19 8.62 -9.84 8.30
N VAL A 20 7.85 -9.61 9.36
CA VAL A 20 7.05 -8.37 9.60
C VAL A 20 7.76 -7.07 9.20
N GLY A 21 9.00 -6.88 9.67
CA GLY A 21 9.76 -5.66 9.41
C GLY A 21 10.10 -5.48 7.92
N GLU A 22 10.28 -6.56 7.17
CA GLU A 22 10.49 -6.52 5.73
C GLU A 22 9.20 -6.17 4.98
N SER A 23 8.05 -6.65 5.45
CA SER A 23 6.74 -6.28 4.88
C SER A 23 6.46 -4.78 5.03
N GLU A 24 6.71 -4.23 6.22
CA GLU A 24 6.55 -2.79 6.49
C GLU A 24 7.52 -1.95 5.67
N ARG A 25 8.79 -2.39 5.54
CA ARG A 25 9.79 -1.75 4.69
C ARG A 25 9.35 -1.73 3.23
N LYS A 26 8.89 -2.85 2.69
CA LYS A 26 8.36 -2.94 1.31
C LYS A 26 7.21 -1.95 1.09
N ILE A 27 6.25 -1.87 2.02
CA ILE A 27 5.16 -0.90 1.91
C ILE A 27 5.70 0.53 1.86
N ARG A 28 6.68 0.90 2.69
CA ARG A 28 7.28 2.24 2.64
C ARG A 28 7.94 2.53 1.29
N GLU A 29 8.72 1.58 0.78
CA GLU A 29 9.44 1.72 -0.49
C GLU A 29 8.52 1.91 -1.70
N LEU A 30 7.30 1.36 -1.67
CA LEU A 30 6.32 1.58 -2.74
C LEU A 30 5.94 3.05 -2.89
N PHE A 31 5.87 3.79 -1.78
CA PHE A 31 5.46 5.20 -1.72
C PHE A 31 6.65 6.17 -1.71
N ASP A 32 7.88 5.71 -1.46
CA ASP A 32 9.06 6.57 -1.36
C ASP A 32 9.33 7.38 -2.63
N ASP A 33 9.15 6.79 -3.82
CA ASP A 33 9.31 7.51 -5.08
C ASP A 33 8.30 8.66 -5.22
N ALA A 34 7.03 8.39 -4.90
CA ALA A 34 5.96 9.38 -4.97
C ALA A 34 6.18 10.49 -3.95
N ARG A 35 6.61 10.14 -2.74
CA ARG A 35 6.94 11.08 -1.66
C ARG A 35 8.12 11.98 -2.02
N ARG A 36 9.21 11.41 -2.53
CA ARG A 36 10.37 12.18 -2.98
C ARG A 36 9.97 13.15 -4.07
N GLU A 37 9.23 12.68 -5.07
CA GLU A 37 8.81 13.51 -6.18
C GLU A 37 7.84 14.62 -5.75
N GLN A 38 6.88 14.32 -4.87
CA GLN A 38 5.99 15.33 -4.28
C GLN A 38 6.77 16.42 -3.54
N ASN A 39 7.83 16.05 -2.82
CA ASN A 39 8.69 17.00 -2.12
C ASN A 39 9.55 17.84 -3.08
N ASP A 40 10.02 17.24 -4.18
CA ASP A 40 10.93 17.89 -5.14
C ASP A 40 10.17 18.79 -6.14
N LEU A 41 8.97 18.38 -6.56
CA LEU A 41 8.21 18.98 -7.68
C LEU A 41 6.85 19.57 -7.26
N GLY A 42 6.34 19.26 -6.06
CA GLY A 42 5.05 19.76 -5.58
C GLY A 42 3.91 19.38 -6.53
N GLU A 43 3.10 20.36 -6.94
CA GLU A 43 1.97 20.20 -7.85
C GLU A 43 2.36 19.70 -9.27
N ALA A 44 3.64 19.80 -9.65
CA ALA A 44 4.12 19.30 -10.94
C ALA A 44 4.45 17.79 -10.92
N SER A 45 4.27 17.13 -9.78
CA SER A 45 4.53 15.70 -9.64
C SER A 45 3.60 14.87 -10.51
N GLU A 46 4.15 13.85 -11.15
CA GLU A 46 3.35 12.91 -11.92
C GLU A 46 2.55 11.97 -11.00
N LEU A 47 1.43 11.45 -11.50
CA LEU A 47 0.60 10.50 -10.77
C LEU A 47 1.31 9.14 -10.67
N HIS A 48 1.48 8.64 -9.45
CA HIS A 48 1.96 7.30 -9.15
C HIS A 48 0.77 6.36 -8.89
N ILE A 49 0.72 5.27 -9.64
CA ILE A 49 -0.35 4.27 -9.49
C ILE A 49 0.24 3.02 -8.81
N ILE A 50 -0.36 2.62 -7.69
CA ILE A 50 0.00 1.41 -6.95
C ILE A 50 -1.20 0.46 -6.98
N ILE A 51 -1.03 -0.72 -7.57
CA ILE A 51 -2.06 -1.74 -7.72
C ILE A 51 -1.73 -2.88 -6.77
N PHE A 52 -2.58 -3.10 -5.76
CA PHE A 52 -2.52 -4.25 -4.87
C PHE A 52 -3.48 -5.32 -5.37
N ASP A 53 -2.93 -6.44 -5.86
CA ASP A 53 -3.69 -7.64 -6.12
C ASP A 53 -3.87 -8.47 -4.84
N GLU A 54 -4.99 -9.17 -4.71
CA GLU A 54 -5.37 -9.90 -3.50
C GLU A 54 -5.20 -9.06 -2.22
N ILE A 55 -5.65 -7.81 -2.25
CA ILE A 55 -5.48 -6.87 -1.13
C ILE A 55 -6.10 -7.38 0.17
N ASP A 56 -7.11 -8.25 0.08
CA ASP A 56 -7.74 -8.91 1.22
C ASP A 56 -6.81 -9.90 1.95
N ALA A 57 -5.72 -10.34 1.32
CA ALA A 57 -4.66 -11.08 1.99
C ALA A 57 -3.97 -10.21 3.06
N ILE A 58 -3.71 -8.94 2.71
CA ILE A 58 -3.11 -7.93 3.60
C ILE A 58 -4.17 -7.39 4.58
N CYS A 59 -5.32 -6.97 4.06
CA CYS A 59 -6.39 -6.28 4.78
C CYS A 59 -7.41 -7.24 5.42
N LYS A 60 -6.95 -8.29 6.09
CA LYS A 60 -7.86 -9.19 6.84
C LYS A 60 -8.56 -8.40 7.95
N ALA A 61 -9.85 -8.66 8.17
CA ALA A 61 -10.65 -7.96 9.17
C ALA A 61 -9.99 -8.08 10.56
N ARG A 62 -9.71 -6.92 11.18
CA ARG A 62 -9.16 -6.84 12.55
C ARG A 62 -9.98 -7.73 13.48
N GLY A 63 -9.33 -8.68 14.17
CA GLY A 63 -9.99 -9.58 15.12
C GLY A 63 -10.64 -10.85 14.54
N SER A 64 -10.51 -11.13 13.24
CA SER A 64 -11.04 -12.37 12.62
C SER A 64 -10.14 -13.60 12.81
N SER A 65 -8.88 -13.42 13.20
CA SER A 65 -7.98 -14.50 13.61
C SER A 65 -7.96 -14.58 15.13
N ARG A 66 -8.45 -15.70 15.67
CA ARG A 66 -8.40 -16.04 17.10
C ARG A 66 -6.95 -16.34 17.58
N ASP A 67 -6.02 -16.44 16.64
CA ASP A 67 -4.58 -16.64 16.84
C ASP A 67 -3.83 -15.39 16.35
N GLY A 68 -3.38 -14.59 17.31
CA GLY A 68 -2.78 -13.27 17.11
C GLY A 68 -1.44 -13.28 16.38
N THR A 69 -1.46 -13.32 15.05
CA THR A 69 -0.32 -12.90 14.24
C THR A 69 -0.46 -11.41 13.93
N GLY A 70 0.00 -10.55 14.84
CA GLY A 70 -0.02 -9.07 14.71
C GLY A 70 0.72 -8.50 13.50
N VAL A 71 1.31 -9.37 12.67
CA VAL A 71 1.98 -9.05 11.40
C VAL A 71 1.04 -8.40 10.39
N GLY A 72 -0.15 -8.98 10.19
CA GLY A 72 -1.12 -8.45 9.22
C GLY A 72 -1.60 -7.06 9.64
N ASP A 73 -1.91 -6.89 10.93
CA ASP A 73 -2.36 -5.62 11.48
C ASP A 73 -1.29 -4.52 11.38
N SER A 74 -0.01 -4.84 11.58
CA SER A 74 1.08 -3.86 11.49
C SER A 74 1.31 -3.40 10.05
N VAL A 75 1.26 -4.31 9.07
CA VAL A 75 1.36 -3.99 7.64
C VAL A 75 0.17 -3.15 7.17
N VAL A 76 -1.05 -3.46 7.62
CA VAL A 76 -2.25 -2.65 7.32
C VAL A 76 -2.11 -1.26 7.93
N ASN A 77 -1.66 -1.14 9.17
CA ASN A 77 -1.42 0.17 9.80
C ASN A 77 -0.35 0.97 9.05
N GLN A 78 0.71 0.32 8.57
CA GLN A 78 1.75 0.97 7.78
C GLN A 78 1.18 1.48 6.44
N LEU A 79 0.35 0.68 5.76
CA LEU A 79 -0.32 1.08 4.52
C LEU A 79 -1.25 2.28 4.75
N LEU A 80 -2.09 2.23 5.80
CA LEU A 80 -2.94 3.36 6.18
C LEU A 80 -2.13 4.61 6.51
N THR A 81 -0.99 4.46 7.18
CA THR A 81 -0.08 5.59 7.47
C THR A 81 0.53 6.20 6.21
N GLN A 82 0.75 5.41 5.15
CA GLN A 82 1.22 5.95 3.87
C GLN A 82 0.13 6.74 3.12
N ILE A 83 -1.15 6.35 3.28
CA ILE A 83 -2.30 6.96 2.60
C ILE A 83 -2.83 8.18 3.36
N ASP A 84 -3.06 8.03 4.67
CA ASP A 84 -3.68 9.03 5.56
C ASP A 84 -2.67 9.88 6.34
N GLY A 85 -1.37 9.63 6.15
CA GLY A 85 -0.30 10.28 6.91
C GLY A 85 -0.33 11.82 6.85
N VAL A 86 0.42 12.44 7.77
CA VAL A 86 0.49 13.91 7.93
C VAL A 86 0.86 14.64 6.64
N ASP A 87 1.66 14.00 5.78
CA ASP A 87 1.96 14.44 4.42
C ASP A 87 1.14 13.62 3.41
N SER A 88 -0.13 13.96 3.25
CA SER A 88 -1.01 13.29 2.28
C SER A 88 -0.43 13.44 0.87
N LEU A 89 -0.13 12.32 0.23
CA LEU A 89 0.45 12.29 -1.12
C LEU A 89 -0.66 12.51 -2.15
N ASN A 90 -0.79 13.76 -2.63
CA ASN A 90 -1.77 14.13 -3.66
C ASN A 90 -1.45 13.53 -5.04
N ASN A 91 -0.26 12.97 -5.21
CA ASN A 91 0.23 12.35 -6.44
C ASN A 91 0.18 10.81 -6.42
N VAL A 92 -0.60 10.17 -5.52
CA VAL A 92 -0.72 8.71 -5.44
C VAL A 92 -2.16 8.24 -5.63
N LEU A 93 -2.34 7.26 -6.51
CA LEU A 93 -3.58 6.50 -6.67
C LEU A 93 -3.33 5.04 -6.27
N VAL A 94 -4.04 4.58 -5.23
CA VAL A 94 -4.00 3.18 -4.80
C VAL A 94 -5.23 2.44 -5.35
N ILE A 95 -5.00 1.31 -6.00
CA ILE A 95 -6.05 0.43 -6.55
C ILE A 95 -5.94 -0.92 -5.85
N GLY A 96 -6.98 -1.34 -5.13
CA GLY A 96 -7.07 -2.67 -4.53
C GLY A 96 -7.93 -3.60 -5.37
N MET A 97 -7.40 -4.76 -5.72
CA MET A 97 -8.14 -5.86 -6.36
C MET A 97 -8.30 -6.99 -5.33
N THR A 98 -9.47 -7.62 -5.33
CA THR A 98 -9.75 -8.75 -4.43
C THR A 98 -10.62 -9.79 -5.12
N ASN A 99 -10.32 -11.06 -4.87
CA ASN A 99 -11.12 -12.19 -5.29
C ASN A 99 -12.17 -12.58 -4.24
N ARG A 100 -12.11 -11.98 -3.04
CA ARG A 100 -13.10 -12.20 -1.99
C ARG A 100 -14.30 -11.31 -2.24
N LYS A 101 -15.44 -11.92 -2.55
CA LYS A 101 -16.71 -11.20 -2.65
C LYS A 101 -16.95 -10.48 -1.32
N VAL A 102 -17.15 -9.17 -1.38
CA VAL A 102 -17.71 -8.40 -0.26
C VAL A 102 -19.12 -8.95 -0.06
N GLY A 103 -19.28 -9.80 0.95
CA GLY A 103 -20.55 -10.44 1.30
C GLY A 103 -21.35 -9.59 2.27
#